data_AF-A0A6L5JYX6-F1
#
_entry.id   AF-A0A6L5JYX6-F1
#
_cell.length_a   1.000
_cell.length_b   1.000
_cell.length_c   1.000
_cell.angle_alpha   90.00
_cell.angle_beta   90.00
_cell.angle_gamma   90.00
#
_symmetry.space_group_name_H-M   'P 1'
#
loop_
_entity.id
_entity.type
_entity.pdbx_description
1 polymer ?
#
loop_
_entity_poly.entity_id
_entity_poly.type
_entity_poly.pdbx_seq_one_letter_code
_entity_poly.pdbx_strand_id
1 'polypeptide(L)'
;MAERALAMGQGQALVHAPILALGGLIHDAGKADDYRYDPVTRHYRLSARGSLIGHRDTLQQWIAAAMAMHRVNLPETQYLGFIHALTAAKGAPPWLGLREPRSLEATILSMADRLSGEVDLYGQLAPETAGFGRYHPQLRGRAFVVGAEAGEGGASG
;
A
#
# COMPACT_ATOMS: atom_id res chain seq x y z
N MET A 1 -0.35 -4.88 -5.30
CA MET A 1 -1.18 -4.34 -4.20
C MET A 1 -2.63 -4.81 -4.26
N ALA A 2 -3.39 -4.49 -5.32
CA ALA A 2 -4.81 -4.87 -5.46
C ALA A 2 -5.12 -6.35 -5.20
N GLU A 3 -4.40 -7.28 -5.84
CA GLU A 3 -4.60 -8.72 -5.66
C GLU A 3 -4.41 -9.16 -4.21
N ARG A 4 -3.40 -8.61 -3.52
CA ARG A 4 -3.12 -8.91 -2.12
C ARG A 4 -4.21 -8.38 -1.21
N ALA A 5 -4.72 -7.17 -1.46
CA ALA A 5 -5.84 -6.61 -0.73
C ALA A 5 -7.11 -7.47 -0.91
N LEU A 6 -7.39 -7.93 -2.14
CA LEU A 6 -8.50 -8.84 -2.41
C LEU A 6 -8.34 -10.19 -1.71
N ALA A 7 -7.14 -10.77 -1.72
CA ALA A 7 -6.85 -12.01 -0.99
C ALA A 7 -7.06 -11.85 0.52
N MET A 8 -6.65 -10.73 1.11
CA MET A 8 -6.90 -10.43 2.53
C MET A 8 -8.39 -10.21 2.86
N GLY A 9 -9.17 -9.71 1.89
CA GLY A 9 -10.62 -9.52 2.04
C GLY A 9 -11.45 -10.77 1.71
N GLN A 10 -10.85 -11.82 1.17
CA GLN A 10 -11.57 -13.01 0.74
C GLN A 10 -12.26 -13.70 1.93
N GLY A 11 -13.54 -14.05 1.75
CA GLY A 11 -14.36 -14.68 2.80
C GLY A 11 -14.91 -13.72 3.85
N GLN A 12 -14.61 -12.42 3.79
CA GLN A 12 -15.12 -11.42 4.73
C GLN A 12 -16.43 -10.82 4.23
N ALA A 13 -17.56 -11.17 4.87
CA ALA A 13 -18.90 -10.71 4.45
C ALA A 13 -19.10 -9.18 4.53
N LEU A 14 -18.32 -8.50 5.36
CA LEU A 14 -18.40 -7.05 5.57
C LEU A 14 -17.55 -6.25 4.56
N VAL A 15 -16.81 -6.91 3.68
CA VAL A 15 -15.91 -6.27 2.71
C VAL A 15 -16.63 -5.99 1.39
N HIS A 16 -16.54 -4.75 0.93
CA HIS A 16 -16.95 -4.34 -0.39
C HIS A 16 -15.81 -4.54 -1.40
N ALA A 17 -15.70 -5.74 -1.96
CA ALA A 17 -14.60 -6.14 -2.84
C ALA A 17 -14.28 -5.16 -3.99
N PRO A 18 -15.26 -4.51 -4.67
CA PRO A 18 -14.94 -3.49 -5.68
C PRO A 18 -14.16 -2.29 -5.15
N ILE A 19 -14.41 -1.85 -3.90
CA ILE A 19 -13.70 -0.72 -3.28
C ILE A 19 -12.26 -1.15 -2.97
N LEU A 20 -12.06 -2.38 -2.49
CA LEU A 20 -10.71 -2.93 -2.30
C LEU A 20 -9.94 -3.04 -3.61
N ALA A 21 -10.56 -3.59 -4.65
CA ALA A 21 -9.93 -3.75 -5.96
C ALA A 21 -9.50 -2.39 -6.52
N LEU A 22 -10.42 -1.43 -6.54
CA LEU A 22 -10.16 -0.09 -7.04
C LEU A 22 -9.11 0.63 -6.18
N GLY A 23 -9.26 0.62 -4.86
CA GLY A 23 -8.32 1.24 -3.94
C GLY A 23 -6.92 0.67 -4.09
N GLY A 24 -6.78 -0.65 -4.12
CA GLY A 24 -5.49 -1.30 -4.29
C GLY A 24 -4.85 -1.04 -5.67
N LEU A 25 -5.65 -0.78 -6.70
CA LEU A 25 -5.16 -0.42 -8.04
C LEU A 25 -4.61 1.01 -8.08
N ILE A 26 -5.31 1.96 -7.45
CA ILE A 26 -5.02 3.39 -7.64
C ILE A 26 -4.42 4.12 -6.43
N HIS A 27 -4.27 3.48 -5.27
CA HIS A 27 -3.84 4.15 -4.03
C HIS A 27 -2.57 5.02 -4.16
N ASP A 28 -1.66 4.62 -5.05
CA ASP A 28 -0.39 5.29 -5.30
C ASP A 28 -0.36 6.08 -6.61
N ALA A 29 -1.47 6.15 -7.36
CA ALA A 29 -1.49 6.77 -8.70
C ALA A 29 -1.09 8.26 -8.66
N GLY A 30 -1.38 8.96 -7.54
CA GLY A 30 -0.94 10.33 -7.33
C GLY A 30 0.59 10.51 -7.30
N LYS A 31 1.37 9.45 -7.05
CA LYS A 31 2.85 9.51 -7.08
C LYS A 31 3.39 9.91 -8.45
N ALA A 32 2.63 9.68 -9.52
CA ALA A 32 2.99 10.11 -10.87
C ALA A 32 3.16 11.64 -10.98
N ASP A 33 2.51 12.40 -10.12
CA ASP A 33 2.67 13.85 -10.01
C ASP A 33 3.52 14.29 -8.81
N ASP A 34 3.74 13.43 -7.83
CA ASP A 34 4.73 13.67 -6.77
C ASP A 34 6.14 13.66 -7.31
N TYR A 35 6.45 12.84 -8.30
CA TYR A 35 7.81 12.67 -8.81
C TYR A 35 7.95 13.11 -10.26
N ARG A 36 9.08 13.75 -10.57
CA ARG A 36 9.52 14.05 -11.95
C ARG A 36 10.87 13.42 -12.19
N TYR A 37 11.02 12.81 -13.37
CA TYR A 37 12.29 12.23 -13.78
C TYR A 37 13.27 13.36 -14.16
N ASP A 38 14.44 13.38 -13.53
CA ASP A 38 15.54 14.26 -13.93
C ASP A 38 16.47 13.49 -14.89
N PRO A 39 16.52 13.85 -16.19
CA PRO A 39 17.38 13.16 -17.16
C PRO A 39 18.88 13.38 -16.91
N VAL A 40 19.27 14.46 -16.21
CA VAL A 40 20.68 14.76 -15.92
C VAL A 40 21.20 13.82 -14.86
N THR A 41 20.47 13.69 -13.75
CA THR A 41 20.88 12.80 -12.67
C THR A 41 20.37 11.38 -12.80
N ARG A 42 19.45 11.11 -13.74
CA ARG A 42 18.78 9.81 -13.96
C ARG A 42 18.02 9.29 -12.74
N HIS A 43 17.54 10.19 -11.88
CA HIS A 43 16.77 9.87 -10.69
C HIS A 43 15.42 10.59 -10.71
N TYR A 44 14.44 9.99 -10.04
CA TYR A 44 13.19 10.69 -9.74
C TYR A 44 13.40 11.66 -8.58
N ARG A 45 12.90 12.89 -8.76
CA ARG A 45 12.91 13.93 -7.74
C ARG A 45 11.50 14.35 -7.39
N LEU A 46 11.31 14.75 -6.13
CA LEU A 46 10.04 15.27 -5.67
C LEU A 46 9.73 16.58 -6.41
N SER A 47 8.54 16.68 -6.98
CA SER A 47 8.03 17.86 -7.65
C SER A 47 7.59 18.91 -6.61
N ALA A 48 7.27 20.12 -7.05
CA ALA A 48 6.65 21.12 -6.16
C ALA A 48 5.31 20.61 -5.60
N ARG A 49 4.52 19.90 -6.41
CA ARG A 49 3.28 19.27 -5.98
C ARG A 49 3.54 18.14 -4.98
N GLY A 50 4.52 17.28 -5.23
CA GLY A 50 4.89 16.23 -4.30
C GLY A 50 5.40 16.78 -2.96
N SER A 51 6.14 17.89 -3.01
CA SER A 51 6.69 18.55 -1.82
C SER A 51 5.64 19.26 -0.97
N LEU A 52 4.62 19.86 -1.61
CA LEU A 52 3.66 20.74 -0.93
C LEU A 52 2.29 20.09 -0.69
N ILE A 53 1.89 19.13 -1.53
CA ILE A 53 0.54 18.55 -1.55
C ILE A 53 0.62 17.03 -1.30
N GLY A 54 1.47 16.32 -2.04
CA GLY A 54 1.63 14.87 -1.92
C GLY A 54 0.56 14.06 -2.66
N HIS A 55 0.85 12.76 -2.84
CA HIS A 55 0.09 11.88 -3.73
C HIS A 55 -1.32 11.60 -3.25
N ARG A 56 -1.59 11.53 -1.94
CA ARG A 56 -2.93 11.21 -1.43
C ARG A 56 -3.95 12.29 -1.76
N ASP A 57 -3.59 13.55 -1.49
CA ASP A 57 -4.42 14.71 -1.82
C ASP A 57 -4.53 14.91 -3.35
N THR A 58 -3.43 14.66 -4.07
CA THR A 58 -3.43 14.69 -5.54
C THR A 58 -4.37 13.65 -6.12
N LEU A 59 -4.36 12.41 -5.59
CA LEU A 59 -5.26 11.34 -6.01
C LEU A 59 -6.73 11.69 -5.75
N GLN A 60 -7.05 12.28 -4.58
CA GLN A 60 -8.41 12.73 -4.28
C GLN A 60 -8.89 13.79 -5.29
N GLN A 61 -8.03 14.74 -5.66
CA GLN A 61 -8.34 15.76 -6.68
C GLN A 61 -8.57 15.11 -8.06
N TRP A 62 -7.77 14.12 -8.42
CA TRP A 62 -7.94 13.38 -9.68
C TRP A 62 -9.24 12.59 -9.72
N ILE A 63 -9.61 11.91 -8.64
CA ILE A 63 -10.87 11.18 -8.54
C ILE A 63 -12.04 12.15 -8.71
N ALA A 64 -12.03 13.28 -7.99
CA ALA A 64 -13.08 14.29 -8.10
C ALA A 64 -13.20 14.84 -9.53
N ALA A 65 -12.06 15.17 -10.17
CA ALA A 65 -12.03 15.64 -11.55
C ALA A 65 -12.53 14.58 -12.55
N ALA A 66 -12.12 13.32 -12.40
CA ALA A 66 -12.55 12.22 -13.25
C ALA A 66 -14.05 11.95 -13.11
N MET A 67 -14.58 11.94 -11.88
CA MET A 67 -16.01 11.77 -11.63
C MET A 67 -16.83 12.88 -12.29
N ALA A 68 -16.38 14.13 -12.19
CA ALA A 68 -17.05 15.26 -12.84
C ALA A 68 -16.98 15.17 -14.37
N MET A 69 -15.79 14.92 -14.93
CA MET A 69 -15.55 14.83 -16.37
C MET A 69 -16.36 13.71 -17.03
N HIS A 70 -16.46 12.56 -16.37
CA HIS A 70 -17.15 11.38 -16.88
C HIS A 70 -18.58 11.23 -16.37
N ARG A 71 -19.09 12.19 -15.58
CA ARG A 71 -20.43 12.17 -14.97
C ARG A 71 -20.70 10.87 -14.20
N VAL A 72 -19.68 10.38 -13.51
CA VAL A 72 -19.79 9.16 -12.68
C VAL A 72 -20.60 9.50 -11.44
N ASN A 73 -21.73 8.81 -11.27
CA ASN A 73 -22.57 8.94 -10.09
C ASN A 73 -22.39 7.70 -9.20
N LEU A 74 -21.73 7.87 -8.05
CA LEU A 74 -21.58 6.82 -7.04
C LEU A 74 -22.56 7.09 -5.89
N PRO A 75 -23.18 6.04 -5.31
CA PRO A 75 -23.86 6.17 -4.03
C PRO A 75 -22.94 6.84 -3.01
N GLU A 76 -23.47 7.80 -2.25
CA GLU A 76 -22.68 8.61 -1.31
C GLU A 76 -21.85 7.75 -0.35
N THR A 77 -22.44 6.66 0.17
CA THR A 77 -21.76 5.73 1.07
C THR A 77 -20.56 5.04 0.43
N GLN A 78 -20.64 4.68 -0.86
CA GLN A 78 -19.53 4.07 -1.59
C GLN A 78 -18.44 5.10 -1.88
N TYR A 79 -18.81 6.34 -2.23
CA TYR A 79 -17.86 7.42 -2.43
C TYR A 79 -17.10 7.76 -1.14
N LEU A 80 -17.82 7.97 -0.03
CA LEU A 80 -17.22 8.25 1.28
C LEU A 80 -16.34 7.08 1.75
N GLY A 81 -16.83 5.85 1.61
CA GLY A 81 -16.06 4.65 1.95
C GLY A 81 -14.78 4.51 1.13
N PHE A 82 -14.85 4.79 -0.18
CA PHE A 82 -13.69 4.73 -1.07
C PHE A 82 -12.64 5.81 -0.76
N ILE A 83 -13.06 7.07 -0.61
CA ILE A 83 -12.14 8.15 -0.22
C ILE A 83 -11.55 7.89 1.17
N HIS A 84 -12.35 7.41 2.13
CA HIS A 84 -11.85 7.02 3.44
C HIS A 84 -10.81 5.92 3.37
N ALA A 85 -11.04 4.89 2.54
CA ALA A 85 -10.11 3.78 2.37
C ALA A 85 -8.75 4.21 1.77
N LEU A 86 -8.74 5.25 0.94
CA LEU A 86 -7.52 5.81 0.34
C LEU A 86 -6.76 6.79 1.25
N THR A 87 -7.46 7.51 2.12
CA THR A 87 -6.89 8.64 2.86
C THR A 87 -6.66 8.34 4.34
N ALA A 88 -7.37 7.35 4.91
CA ALA A 88 -7.20 6.97 6.30
C ALA A 88 -5.78 6.50 6.60
N ALA A 89 -5.30 6.82 7.80
CA ALA A 89 -3.94 6.53 8.22
C ALA A 89 -3.93 6.09 9.69
N LYS A 90 -3.39 4.88 9.92
CA LYS A 90 -3.29 4.31 11.26
C LYS A 90 -2.28 5.07 12.10
N GLY A 91 -2.65 5.47 13.31
CA GLY A 91 -1.81 6.19 14.25
C GLY A 91 -1.59 7.66 13.88
N ALA A 92 -2.37 8.20 12.92
CA ALA A 92 -2.24 9.59 12.52
C ALA A 92 -2.78 10.52 13.62
N PRO A 93 -1.98 11.51 14.07
CA PRO A 93 -2.44 12.46 15.07
C PRO A 93 -3.70 13.24 14.64
N PRO A 94 -4.67 13.48 15.55
CA PRO A 94 -5.93 14.14 15.20
C PRO A 94 -5.79 15.53 14.57
N TRP A 95 -4.72 16.26 14.90
CA TRP A 95 -4.46 17.62 14.40
C TRP A 95 -3.92 17.68 12.96
N LEU A 96 -3.60 16.53 12.35
CA LEU A 96 -3.17 16.47 10.94
C LEU A 96 -4.34 16.39 9.95
N GLY A 97 -5.59 16.35 10.43
CA GLY A 97 -6.79 16.26 9.59
C GLY A 97 -7.07 14.87 9.00
N LEU A 98 -6.12 13.93 9.10
CA LEU A 98 -6.26 12.53 8.74
C LEU A 98 -7.17 11.79 9.72
N ARG A 99 -7.81 10.71 9.25
CA ARG A 99 -8.72 9.88 10.05
C ARG A 99 -8.15 8.49 10.21
N GLU A 100 -8.38 7.90 11.38
CA GLU A 100 -8.12 6.48 11.61
C GLU A 100 -8.99 5.61 10.69
N PRO A 101 -8.51 4.45 10.23
CA PRO A 101 -9.33 3.47 9.53
C PRO A 101 -10.60 3.13 10.34
N ARG A 102 -11.75 3.14 9.66
CA ARG A 102 -13.09 2.89 10.25
C ARG A 102 -13.92 1.94 9.39
N SER A 103 -13.33 1.38 8.35
CA SER A 103 -13.91 0.34 7.51
C SER A 103 -12.89 -0.79 7.32
N LEU A 104 -13.37 -1.97 6.95
CA LEU A 104 -12.49 -3.09 6.63
C LEU A 104 -11.66 -2.79 5.39
N GLU A 105 -12.18 -2.06 4.42
CA GLU A 105 -11.45 -1.66 3.21
C GLU A 105 -10.24 -0.80 3.57
N ALA A 106 -10.42 0.24 4.39
CA ALA A 106 -9.34 1.10 4.86
C ALA A 106 -8.29 0.31 5.65
N THR A 107 -8.75 -0.64 6.47
CA THR A 107 -7.88 -1.49 7.29
C THR A 107 -7.05 -2.44 6.43
N ILE A 108 -7.70 -3.15 5.50
CA ILE A 108 -7.08 -4.12 4.61
C ILE A 108 -6.13 -3.42 3.64
N LEU A 109 -6.50 -2.28 3.04
CA LEU A 109 -5.59 -1.52 2.18
C LEU A 109 -4.36 -1.04 2.96
N SER A 110 -4.53 -0.52 4.17
CA SER A 110 -3.38 -0.12 5.00
C SER A 110 -2.46 -1.31 5.33
N MET A 111 -3.03 -2.49 5.63
CA MET A 111 -2.25 -3.69 5.93
C MET A 111 -1.55 -4.26 4.69
N ALA A 112 -2.24 -4.32 3.55
CA ALA A 112 -1.68 -4.84 2.31
C ALA A 112 -0.56 -3.95 1.76
N ASP A 113 -0.67 -2.62 1.92
CA ASP A 113 0.37 -1.65 1.53
C ASP A 113 1.62 -1.83 2.40
N ARG A 114 1.43 -1.83 3.73
CA ARG A 114 2.52 -2.07 4.68
C ARG A 114 3.20 -3.42 4.44
N LEU A 115 2.42 -4.49 4.25
CA LEU A 115 2.99 -5.81 3.99
C LEU A 115 3.74 -5.83 2.66
N SER A 116 3.27 -5.10 1.63
CA SER A 116 4.02 -4.99 0.38
C SER A 116 5.39 -4.35 0.61
N GLY A 117 5.44 -3.23 1.33
CA GLY A 117 6.69 -2.56 1.66
C GLY A 117 7.62 -3.41 2.53
N GLU A 118 7.07 -4.16 3.48
CA GLU A 118 7.85 -5.11 4.29
C GLU A 118 8.40 -6.26 3.43
N VAL A 119 7.59 -6.90 2.58
CA VAL A 119 8.05 -7.98 1.70
C VAL A 119 9.17 -7.50 0.78
N ASP A 120 9.04 -6.32 0.17
CA ASP A 120 10.07 -5.76 -0.71
C ASP A 120 11.37 -5.49 0.07
N LEU A 121 11.24 -4.95 1.29
CA LEU A 121 12.39 -4.67 2.15
C LEU A 121 13.06 -5.95 2.65
N TYR A 122 12.30 -6.97 3.05
CA TYR A 122 12.83 -8.27 3.43
C TYR A 122 13.49 -8.96 2.24
N GLY A 123 12.92 -8.91 1.04
CA GLY A 123 13.52 -9.47 -0.17
C GLY A 123 14.90 -8.89 -0.51
N GLN A 124 15.15 -7.62 -0.16
CA GLN A 124 16.46 -6.98 -0.35
C GLN A 124 17.49 -7.31 0.73
N LEU A 125 17.05 -7.78 1.91
CA LEU A 125 17.88 -7.87 3.11
C LEU A 125 18.05 -9.29 3.64
N ALA A 126 17.12 -10.19 3.31
CA ALA A 126 17.11 -11.58 3.72
C ALA A 126 18.33 -12.34 3.18
N PRO A 127 18.87 -13.32 3.93
CA PRO A 127 19.84 -14.27 3.40
C PRO A 127 19.13 -15.30 2.48
N GLU A 128 19.89 -15.95 1.61
CA GLU A 128 19.33 -16.88 0.61
C GLU A 128 18.70 -18.16 1.21
N THR A 129 19.16 -18.60 2.38
CA THR A 129 18.79 -19.92 2.96
C THR A 129 18.06 -19.79 4.29
N ALA A 130 18.76 -19.39 5.35
CA ALA A 130 18.19 -19.27 6.70
C ALA A 130 18.98 -18.29 7.56
N GLY A 131 18.35 -17.83 8.65
CA GLY A 131 18.99 -17.01 9.67
C GLY A 131 18.92 -15.51 9.40
N PHE A 132 19.83 -14.75 10.01
CA PHE A 132 19.83 -13.29 9.93
C PHE A 132 20.54 -12.76 8.69
N GLY A 133 19.85 -11.90 7.94
CA GLY A 133 20.38 -11.15 6.81
C GLY A 133 21.06 -9.84 7.21
N ARG A 134 20.95 -8.82 6.38
CA ARG A 134 21.55 -7.49 6.59
C ARG A 134 20.71 -6.63 7.54
N TYR A 135 21.38 -5.77 8.31
CA TYR A 135 20.70 -4.76 9.13
C TYR A 135 20.14 -3.63 8.25
N HIS A 136 18.96 -3.13 8.59
CA HIS A 136 18.40 -1.95 7.95
C HIS A 136 17.65 -1.04 8.95
N PRO A 137 17.84 0.29 8.93
CA PRO A 137 17.20 1.21 9.88
C PRO A 137 15.67 1.12 9.92
N GLN A 138 15.02 0.97 8.76
CA GLN A 138 13.56 0.83 8.68
C GLN A 138 13.05 -0.45 9.35
N LEU A 139 13.84 -1.53 9.38
CA LEU A 139 13.51 -2.75 10.13
C LEU A 139 13.84 -2.64 11.62
N ARG A 140 14.66 -1.65 12.01
CA ARG A 140 15.26 -1.53 13.34
C ARG A 140 15.96 -2.83 13.77
N GLY A 141 16.49 -3.58 12.80
CA GLY A 141 16.97 -4.93 13.01
C GLY A 141 17.46 -5.59 11.72
N ARG A 142 17.72 -6.90 11.81
CA ARG A 142 18.12 -7.76 10.71
C ARG A 142 16.94 -8.64 10.30
N ALA A 143 16.68 -8.76 9.01
CA ALA A 143 15.68 -9.71 8.50
C ALA A 143 16.07 -11.14 8.92
N PHE A 144 15.12 -11.93 9.41
CA PHE A 144 15.35 -13.33 9.76
C PHE A 144 14.51 -14.21 8.83
N VAL A 145 15.16 -15.18 8.18
CA VAL A 145 14.49 -16.20 7.37
C VAL A 145 14.45 -17.50 8.14
N VAL A 146 13.23 -18.00 8.35
CA VAL A 146 12.99 -19.36 8.81
C VAL A 146 13.27 -20.26 7.60
N GLY A 147 14.44 -20.90 7.55
CA GLY A 147 14.77 -21.82 6.47
C GLY A 147 13.76 -22.97 6.41
N ALA A 148 13.54 -23.53 5.23
CA ALA A 148 12.82 -24.79 5.12
C ALA A 148 13.68 -25.90 5.74
N GLU A 149 13.10 -26.74 6.61
CA GLU A 149 13.78 -27.99 6.96
C GLU A 149 14.00 -28.78 5.67
N ALA A 150 15.25 -29.18 5.41
CA ALA A 150 15.51 -30.19 4.41
C ALA A 150 14.79 -31.44 4.90
N GLY A 151 13.64 -31.76 4.30
CA GLY A 151 12.89 -32.97 4.62
C GLY A 151 13.85 -34.14 4.67
N GLU A 152 13.83 -34.87 5.78
CA GLU A 152 14.63 -36.08 5.98
C GLU A 152 14.46 -36.96 4.74
N GLY A 153 15.51 -37.00 3.91
CA GLY A 153 15.62 -37.96 2.83
C GLY A 153 15.54 -39.33 3.46
N GLY A 154 14.40 -40.00 3.27
CA GLY A 154 14.18 -41.36 3.72
C GLY A 154 15.34 -42.25 3.28
N ALA A 155 16.17 -42.64 4.24
CA ALA A 155 17.00 -43.81 4.10
C ALA A 155 16.07 -45.03 4.11
N SER A 156 15.63 -45.46 2.93
CA SER A 156 15.20 -46.85 2.73
C SER A 156 16.39 -47.59 2.14
N GLY A 157 16.99 -48.46 2.96
CA GLY A 157 17.93 -49.48 2.53
C GLY A 157 17.26 -50.66 1.84
#